data_AF-A0A0S9C674-F1
#
_entry.id   AF-A0A0S9C674-F1
#
_cell.length_a   1.000
_cell.length_b   1.000
_cell.length_c   1.000
_cell.angle_alpha   90.00
_cell.angle_beta   90.00
_cell.angle_gamma   90.00
#
_symmetry.space_group_name_H-M   'P 1'
#
loop_
_entity.id
_entity.type
_entity.pdbx_description
1 polymer ?
#
loop_
_entity_poly.entity_id
_entity_poly.type
_entity_poly.pdbx_seq_one_letter_code
_entity_poly.pdbx_strand_id
1 'polypeptide(L)'
;MQPNAYSRPDDRELLRASLRLLSGRFRPAVLFAGLASGERLQLTDFLGTATSSLHQVVVVPGAGLGGRVFAQRRPFLVEDYIASEGITHEYDLAVRRERLTSMAAVPVVVKGTSRAVLYVASRDSAPLGETAVREAMAAAAEIAGELRVRDEVDRRVSIIDTARAEPALTLDRSWLEHVREAHAELRSLAGSVSDPDLARQLDIIGSHLAPPPADGVHPTARLARRELDVLAQVALGCSYQETAERLGLKAVTVKSYLQNAMAKLSAHNRLEAVSAARRLGLIP
;
A
#
# COMPACT_ATOMS: atom_id res chain seq x y z
N MET A 1 14.48 19.11 10.98
CA MET A 1 14.86 17.92 11.77
C MET A 1 14.28 16.72 11.04
N GLN A 2 15.11 15.89 10.41
CA GLN A 2 14.63 14.71 9.68
C GLN A 2 14.02 13.70 10.68
N PRO A 3 12.85 13.11 10.41
CA PRO A 3 12.39 11.98 11.19
C PRO A 3 13.35 10.81 10.95
N ASN A 4 13.91 10.28 12.03
CA ASN A 4 14.78 9.12 11.99
C ASN A 4 13.95 7.93 11.50
N ALA A 5 13.99 7.66 10.19
CA ALA A 5 13.33 6.52 9.58
C ALA A 5 14.02 5.26 10.09
N TYR A 6 13.34 4.50 10.96
CA TYR A 6 13.77 3.16 11.33
C TYR A 6 13.76 2.32 10.05
N SER A 7 14.92 2.23 9.37
CA SER A 7 15.08 1.37 8.21
C SER A 7 15.06 -0.07 8.68
N ARG A 8 13.93 -0.76 8.50
CA ARG A 8 13.81 -2.21 8.73
C ARG A 8 14.96 -2.90 8.00
N PRO A 9 15.80 -3.71 8.68
CA PRO A 9 16.84 -4.49 8.01
C PRO A 9 16.24 -5.41 6.95
N ASP A 10 16.94 -5.62 5.84
CA ASP A 10 16.46 -6.47 4.75
C ASP A 10 16.28 -7.92 5.27
N ASP A 11 15.09 -8.50 5.05
CA ASP A 11 14.78 -9.87 5.43
C ASP A 11 15.67 -10.89 4.69
N ARG A 12 16.24 -10.52 3.54
CA ARG A 12 17.22 -11.33 2.81
C ARG A 12 18.52 -11.55 3.57
N GLU A 13 18.89 -10.65 4.48
CA GLU A 13 20.09 -10.83 5.30
C GLU A 13 19.99 -12.06 6.20
N LEU A 14 18.79 -12.36 6.71
CA LEU A 14 18.53 -13.55 7.51
C LEU A 14 18.73 -14.82 6.68
N LEU A 15 18.16 -14.85 5.48
CA LEU A 15 18.34 -15.96 4.54
C LEU A 15 19.82 -16.19 4.25
N ARG A 16 20.57 -15.14 3.88
CA ARG A 16 22.01 -15.24 3.61
C ARG A 16 22.81 -15.75 4.79
N ALA A 17 22.54 -15.24 5.99
CA ALA A 17 23.22 -15.67 7.21
C ALA A 17 22.98 -17.16 7.49
N SER A 18 21.73 -17.61 7.41
CA SER A 18 21.37 -19.02 7.62
C SER A 18 21.97 -19.95 6.56
N LEU A 19 21.97 -19.57 5.27
CA LEU A 19 22.61 -20.36 4.22
C LEU A 19 24.11 -20.54 4.48
N ARG A 20 24.81 -19.49 4.94
CA ARG A 20 26.23 -19.59 5.31
C ARG A 20 26.45 -20.54 6.48
N LEU A 21 25.63 -20.49 7.52
CA LEU A 21 25.72 -21.41 8.66
C LEU A 21 25.49 -22.87 8.24
N LEU A 22 24.46 -23.12 7.42
CA LEU A 22 24.17 -24.46 6.87
C LEU A 22 25.30 -24.97 5.98
N SER A 23 25.94 -24.11 5.17
CA SER A 23 27.06 -24.51 4.30
C SER A 23 28.29 -25.03 5.06
N GLY A 24 28.45 -24.63 6.33
CA GLY A 24 29.50 -25.16 7.21
C GLY A 24 29.23 -26.60 7.67
N ARG A 25 27.96 -27.01 7.69
CA ARG A 25 27.49 -28.32 8.17
C ARG A 25 27.30 -29.34 7.03
N PHE A 26 27.02 -28.86 5.81
CA PHE A 26 26.77 -29.69 4.65
C PHE A 26 27.80 -29.42 3.54
N ARG A 27 28.65 -30.42 3.25
CA ARG A 27 29.64 -30.31 2.16
C ARG A 27 29.65 -31.53 1.24
N PRO A 28 29.59 -31.35 -0.10
CA PRO A 28 29.17 -30.15 -0.83
C PRO A 28 27.64 -30.13 -1.04
N ALA A 29 26.91 -29.23 -0.37
CA ALA A 29 25.49 -28.99 -0.67
C ALA A 29 25.31 -27.69 -1.46
N VAL A 30 24.45 -27.73 -2.48
CA VAL A 30 23.95 -26.52 -3.13
C VAL A 30 22.78 -26.03 -2.28
N LEU A 31 22.91 -24.84 -1.72
CA LEU A 31 21.93 -24.24 -0.84
C LEU A 31 21.37 -22.98 -1.50
N PHE A 32 20.06 -22.79 -1.45
CA PHE A 32 19.46 -21.57 -1.94
C PHE A 32 18.17 -21.27 -1.20
N ALA A 33 17.69 -20.04 -1.32
CA ALA A 33 16.48 -19.59 -0.67
C ALA A 33 15.69 -18.66 -1.59
N GLY A 34 14.37 -18.67 -1.39
CA GLY A 34 13.50 -17.66 -1.96
C GLY A 34 12.72 -16.93 -0.88
N LEU A 35 12.45 -15.64 -1.12
CA LEU A 35 11.60 -14.80 -0.28
C LEU A 35 10.25 -14.60 -0.96
N ALA A 36 9.17 -14.57 -0.18
CA ALA A 36 7.85 -14.27 -0.69
C ALA A 36 7.76 -12.82 -1.17
N SER A 37 7.28 -12.63 -2.39
CA SER A 37 6.96 -11.34 -2.99
C SER A 37 5.52 -11.39 -3.49
N GLY A 38 4.59 -10.84 -2.69
CA GLY A 38 3.16 -11.03 -2.87
C GLY A 38 2.76 -12.50 -2.75
N GLU A 39 2.07 -13.03 -3.75
CA GLU A 39 1.63 -14.44 -3.80
C GLU A 39 2.67 -15.38 -4.44
N ARG A 40 3.84 -14.87 -4.84
CA ARG A 40 4.88 -15.65 -5.50
C ARG A 40 6.13 -15.73 -4.64
N LEU A 41 6.97 -16.72 -4.91
CA LEU A 41 8.25 -16.88 -4.26
C LEU A 41 9.36 -16.55 -5.26
N GLN A 42 10.19 -15.55 -4.96
CA GLN A 42 11.34 -15.22 -5.81
C GLN A 42 12.59 -15.86 -5.22
N LEU A 43 13.35 -16.61 -6.01
CA LEU A 43 14.66 -17.10 -5.55
C LEU A 43 15.64 -15.92 -5.50
N THR A 44 16.25 -15.69 -4.34
CA THR A 44 17.02 -14.47 -4.08
C THR A 44 18.45 -14.72 -3.65
N ASP A 45 18.73 -15.86 -3.02
CA ASP A 45 20.00 -16.11 -2.35
C ASP A 45 20.49 -17.53 -2.66
N PHE A 46 21.75 -17.67 -3.05
CA PHE A 46 22.32 -18.89 -3.61
C PHE A 46 23.73 -19.10 -3.06
N LEU A 47 24.06 -20.35 -2.74
CA LEU A 47 25.37 -20.76 -2.24
C LEU A 47 25.72 -22.12 -2.83
N GLY A 48 26.89 -22.21 -3.47
CA GLY A 48 27.35 -23.44 -4.11
C GLY A 48 26.79 -23.70 -5.50
N THR A 49 25.99 -22.78 -6.06
CA THR A 49 25.52 -22.86 -7.46
C THR A 49 26.66 -22.64 -8.45
N ALA A 50 26.72 -23.46 -9.50
CA ALA A 50 27.67 -23.42 -10.60
C ALA A 50 27.18 -22.53 -11.75
N THR A 51 25.87 -22.30 -11.88
CA THR A 51 25.28 -21.47 -12.93
C THR A 51 24.36 -20.38 -12.36
N SER A 52 23.97 -19.43 -13.21
CA SER A 52 22.95 -18.43 -12.90
C SER A 52 21.51 -18.89 -13.22
N SER A 53 21.31 -20.15 -13.63
CA SER A 53 20.01 -20.65 -14.12
C SER A 53 18.89 -20.53 -13.09
N LEU A 54 19.21 -20.57 -11.80
CA LEU A 54 18.26 -20.40 -10.71
C LEU A 54 17.94 -18.93 -10.36
N HIS A 55 18.76 -17.96 -10.81
CA HIS A 55 18.65 -16.56 -10.36
C HIS A 55 17.42 -15.83 -10.92
N GLN A 56 16.86 -16.30 -12.03
CA GLN A 56 15.68 -15.71 -12.68
C GLN A 56 14.39 -16.49 -12.37
N VAL A 57 14.46 -17.48 -11.49
CA VAL A 57 13.31 -18.33 -11.19
C VAL A 57 12.37 -17.62 -10.22
N VAL A 58 11.14 -17.41 -10.69
CA VAL A 58 10.00 -17.04 -9.85
C VAL A 58 9.11 -18.29 -9.72
N VAL A 59 8.97 -18.74 -8.49
CA VAL A 59 8.23 -19.93 -8.12
C VAL A 59 6.76 -19.57 -7.89
N VAL A 60 5.88 -20.24 -8.62
CA VAL A 60 4.42 -20.10 -8.51
C VAL A 60 3.90 -21.07 -7.44
N PRO A 61 2.93 -20.68 -6.59
CA PRO A 61 2.33 -21.59 -5.62
C PRO A 61 1.80 -22.87 -6.29
N GLY A 62 2.12 -24.03 -5.70
CA GLY A 62 1.77 -25.34 -6.23
C GLY A 62 2.68 -25.89 -7.34
N ALA A 63 3.49 -25.06 -7.99
CA ALA A 63 4.37 -25.49 -9.09
C ALA A 63 5.77 -25.91 -8.59
N GLY A 64 6.21 -27.08 -9.00
CA GLY A 64 7.48 -27.69 -8.61
C GLY A 64 7.57 -28.00 -7.13
N LEU A 65 8.75 -28.45 -6.72
CA LEU A 65 9.07 -28.69 -5.31
C LEU A 65 8.83 -27.42 -4.45
N GLY A 66 9.38 -26.31 -4.91
CA GLY A 66 9.32 -25.03 -4.21
C GLY A 66 7.91 -24.50 -4.02
N GLY A 67 7.12 -24.49 -5.09
CA GLY A 67 5.76 -23.98 -5.07
C GLY A 67 4.83 -24.87 -4.25
N ARG A 68 5.03 -26.20 -4.32
CA ARG A 68 4.32 -27.15 -3.46
C ARG A 68 4.56 -26.84 -1.98
N VAL A 69 5.82 -26.73 -1.57
CA VAL A 69 6.18 -26.42 -0.17
C VAL A 69 5.68 -25.05 0.26
N PHE A 70 5.80 -24.05 -0.62
CA PHE A 70 5.31 -22.69 -0.38
C PHE A 70 3.80 -22.67 -0.11
N ALA A 71 3.01 -23.38 -0.93
CA ALA A 71 1.56 -23.45 -0.81
C ALA A 71 1.11 -24.32 0.39
N GLN A 72 1.70 -25.51 0.56
CA GLN A 72 1.28 -26.49 1.55
C GLN A 72 1.82 -26.20 2.96
N ARG A 73 2.85 -25.34 3.08
CA ARG A 73 3.48 -24.95 4.37
C ARG A 73 4.05 -26.16 5.12
N ARG A 74 4.46 -27.19 4.39
CA ARG A 74 5.09 -28.40 4.91
C ARG A 74 6.36 -28.70 4.13
N PRO A 75 7.42 -29.19 4.79
CA PRO A 75 8.63 -29.59 4.10
C PRO A 75 8.36 -30.77 3.16
N PHE A 76 9.12 -30.84 2.07
CA PHE A 76 9.05 -31.96 1.13
C PHE A 76 10.45 -32.29 0.62
N LEU A 77 10.74 -33.59 0.49
CA LEU A 77 12.01 -34.13 0.03
C LEU A 77 11.76 -34.92 -1.26
N VAL A 78 12.63 -34.72 -2.25
CA VAL A 78 12.71 -35.55 -3.44
C VAL A 78 14.11 -36.16 -3.51
N GLU A 79 14.17 -37.48 -3.68
CA GLU A 79 15.45 -38.21 -3.84
C GLU A 79 15.97 -38.11 -5.28
N ASP A 80 15.06 -38.12 -6.24
CA ASP A 80 15.32 -37.79 -7.64
C ASP A 80 14.29 -36.76 -8.10
N TYR A 81 14.74 -35.52 -8.29
CA TYR A 81 13.88 -34.43 -8.72
C TYR A 81 13.22 -34.71 -10.07
N ILE A 82 13.96 -35.28 -11.02
CA ILE A 82 13.51 -35.47 -12.40
C ILE A 82 12.51 -36.61 -12.51
N ALA A 83 12.68 -37.66 -11.72
CA ALA A 83 11.79 -38.81 -11.71
C ALA A 83 10.61 -38.68 -10.72
N SER A 84 10.58 -37.63 -9.89
CA SER A 84 9.61 -37.50 -8.81
C SER A 84 8.20 -37.14 -9.30
N GLU A 85 7.27 -38.09 -9.22
CA GLU A 85 5.83 -37.85 -9.43
C GLU A 85 5.17 -36.95 -8.37
N GLY A 86 5.86 -36.70 -7.25
CA GLY A 86 5.37 -35.84 -6.17
C GLY A 86 5.42 -34.35 -6.48
N ILE A 87 6.01 -33.93 -7.60
CA ILE A 87 6.11 -32.51 -7.96
C ILE A 87 5.75 -32.34 -9.43
N THR A 88 5.42 -31.12 -9.81
CA THR A 88 5.36 -30.75 -11.22
C THR A 88 6.75 -30.34 -11.72
N HIS A 89 6.95 -30.31 -13.04
CA HIS A 89 8.27 -30.25 -13.67
C HIS A 89 8.56 -28.94 -14.42
N GLU A 90 7.94 -27.83 -14.02
CA GLU A 90 8.10 -26.52 -14.70
C GLU A 90 9.53 -25.98 -14.62
N TYR A 91 10.33 -26.43 -13.65
CA TYR A 91 11.68 -25.92 -13.38
C TYR A 91 12.80 -26.91 -13.73
N ASP A 92 12.48 -28.02 -14.42
CA ASP A 92 13.42 -29.07 -14.84
C ASP A 92 14.66 -28.51 -15.54
N LEU A 93 14.49 -27.53 -16.44
CA LEU A 93 15.60 -26.94 -17.18
C LEU A 93 16.63 -26.29 -16.25
N ALA A 94 16.15 -25.55 -15.23
CA ALA A 94 17.02 -24.88 -14.28
C ALA A 94 17.74 -25.88 -13.36
N VAL A 95 17.01 -26.92 -12.91
CA VAL A 95 17.55 -28.01 -12.09
C VAL A 95 18.62 -28.81 -12.84
N ARG A 96 18.36 -29.18 -14.10
CA ARG A 96 19.31 -29.91 -14.96
C ARG A 96 20.58 -29.11 -15.24
N ARG A 97 20.45 -27.82 -15.54
CA ARG A 97 21.62 -26.94 -15.76
C ARG A 97 22.51 -26.83 -14.53
N GLU A 98 21.90 -26.89 -13.35
CA GLU A 98 22.60 -26.85 -12.07
C GLU A 98 23.08 -28.25 -11.59
N ARG A 99 22.72 -29.30 -12.34
CA ARG A 99 23.01 -30.72 -12.10
C ARG A 99 22.51 -31.19 -10.73
N LEU A 100 21.38 -30.67 -10.27
CA LEU A 100 20.78 -31.05 -9.00
C LEU A 100 20.00 -32.36 -9.18
N THR A 101 20.16 -33.28 -8.24
CA THR A 101 19.56 -34.63 -8.26
C THR A 101 18.54 -34.75 -7.14
N SER A 102 19.00 -34.81 -5.89
CA SER A 102 18.18 -34.85 -4.69
C SER A 102 17.99 -33.45 -4.11
N MET A 103 16.80 -33.14 -3.62
CA MET A 103 16.46 -31.81 -3.11
C MET A 103 15.42 -31.85 -1.99
N ALA A 104 15.65 -31.10 -0.92
CA ALA A 104 14.69 -30.83 0.12
C ALA A 104 14.31 -29.36 0.09
N ALA A 105 13.02 -29.07 0.21
CA ALA A 105 12.51 -27.71 0.38
C ALA A 105 11.78 -27.60 1.72
N VAL A 106 12.04 -26.51 2.44
CA VAL A 106 11.53 -26.27 3.79
C VAL A 106 10.94 -24.87 3.88
N PRO A 107 9.68 -24.71 4.31
CA PRO A 107 9.05 -23.40 4.37
C PRO A 107 9.43 -22.66 5.67
N VAL A 108 9.66 -21.35 5.56
CA VAL A 108 9.72 -20.44 6.71
C VAL A 108 8.32 -19.88 6.91
N VAL A 109 7.63 -20.32 7.96
CA VAL A 109 6.22 -19.95 8.20
C VAL A 109 6.11 -18.99 9.38
N VAL A 110 5.54 -17.82 9.14
CA VAL A 110 5.26 -16.80 10.18
C VAL A 110 3.77 -16.57 10.23
N LYS A 111 3.18 -16.72 11.43
CA LYS A 111 1.72 -16.56 11.67
C LYS A 111 0.84 -17.33 10.66
N GLY A 112 1.27 -18.53 10.26
CA GLY A 112 0.56 -19.39 9.32
C GLY A 112 0.78 -19.08 7.84
N THR A 113 1.61 -18.09 7.50
CA THR A 113 1.93 -17.71 6.11
C THR A 113 3.37 -18.05 5.77
N SER A 114 3.59 -18.66 4.59
CA SER A 114 4.93 -18.90 4.06
C SER A 114 5.60 -17.58 3.69
N ARG A 115 6.67 -17.21 4.38
CA ARG A 115 7.46 -15.99 4.13
C ARG A 115 8.69 -16.25 3.26
N ALA A 116 9.22 -17.47 3.30
CA ALA A 116 10.36 -17.90 2.50
C ALA A 116 10.34 -19.42 2.32
N VAL A 117 11.19 -19.93 1.44
CA VAL A 117 11.49 -21.36 1.32
C VAL A 117 13.01 -21.53 1.25
N LEU A 118 13.55 -22.42 2.08
CA LEU A 118 14.94 -22.85 2.05
C LEU A 118 15.06 -24.14 1.25
N TYR A 119 16.11 -24.26 0.46
CA TYR A 119 16.42 -25.44 -0.34
C TYR A 119 17.79 -25.98 0.04
N VAL A 120 17.84 -27.29 0.23
CA VAL A 120 19.07 -28.06 0.31
C VAL A 120 19.07 -29.02 -0.86
N ALA A 121 20.09 -28.97 -1.70
CA ALA A 121 20.21 -29.83 -2.87
C ALA A 121 21.58 -30.48 -2.95
N SER A 122 21.61 -31.67 -3.53
CA SER A 122 22.84 -32.38 -3.88
C SER A 122 22.97 -32.49 -5.40
N ARG A 123 24.21 -32.65 -5.87
CA ARG A 123 24.52 -33.10 -7.24
C ARG A 123 24.83 -34.59 -7.30
N ASP A 124 25.09 -35.20 -6.14
CA ASP A 124 25.39 -36.61 -6.04
C ASP A 124 24.08 -37.41 -6.09
N SER A 125 24.13 -38.61 -6.65
CA SER A 125 22.99 -39.52 -6.67
C SER A 125 22.63 -40.07 -5.28
N ALA A 126 23.38 -39.71 -4.23
CA ALA A 126 23.06 -40.08 -2.86
C ALA A 126 21.85 -39.28 -2.35
N PRO A 127 20.90 -39.94 -1.66
CA PRO A 127 19.78 -39.26 -1.02
C PRO A 127 20.25 -38.21 -0.01
N LEU A 128 19.52 -37.10 0.10
CA LEU A 128 19.69 -36.19 1.22
C LEU A 128 19.32 -36.91 2.51
N GLY A 129 20.28 -37.08 3.41
CA GLY A 129 20.02 -37.72 4.70
C GLY A 129 19.03 -36.93 5.56
N GLU A 130 18.34 -37.60 6.48
CA GLU A 130 17.37 -36.98 7.40
C GLU A 130 17.96 -35.79 8.19
N THR A 131 19.26 -35.87 8.52
CA THR A 131 19.99 -34.77 9.17
C THR A 131 19.96 -33.49 8.35
N ALA A 132 20.06 -33.56 7.02
CA ALA A 132 20.02 -32.39 6.15
C ALA A 132 18.67 -31.66 6.22
N VAL A 133 17.58 -32.43 6.17
CA VAL A 133 16.22 -31.88 6.29
C VAL A 133 16.00 -31.29 7.68
N ARG A 134 16.44 -31.98 8.74
CA ARG A 134 16.29 -31.51 10.13
C ARG A 134 17.03 -30.20 10.39
N GLU A 135 18.27 -30.05 9.93
CA GLU A 135 19.03 -28.81 10.08
C GLU A 135 18.40 -27.66 9.28
N ALA A 136 17.89 -27.94 8.07
CA ALA A 136 17.16 -26.95 7.28
C ALA A 136 15.86 -26.50 7.98
N MET A 137 15.14 -27.43 8.62
CA MET A 137 13.97 -27.11 9.46
C MET A 137 14.34 -26.27 10.68
N ALA A 138 15.44 -26.57 11.36
CA ALA A 138 15.92 -25.77 12.48
C ALA A 138 16.25 -24.33 12.03
N ALA A 139 16.98 -24.19 10.92
CA ALA A 139 17.29 -22.88 10.33
C ALA A 139 16.02 -22.12 9.92
N ALA A 140 15.02 -22.79 9.33
CA ALA A 140 13.75 -22.18 8.97
C ALA A 140 12.97 -21.68 10.19
N ALA A 141 12.99 -22.43 11.29
CA ALA A 141 12.35 -22.03 12.55
C ALA A 141 13.04 -20.82 13.20
N GLU A 142 14.38 -20.75 13.16
CA GLU A 142 15.14 -19.60 13.63
C GLU A 142 14.80 -18.33 12.83
N ILE A 143 14.79 -18.41 11.50
CA ILE A 143 14.40 -17.28 10.63
C ILE A 143 12.96 -16.86 10.92
N ALA A 144 12.03 -17.81 11.07
CA ALA A 144 10.63 -17.51 11.38
C ALA A 144 10.49 -16.78 12.73
N GLY A 145 11.28 -17.17 13.73
CA GLY A 145 11.36 -16.50 15.02
C GLY A 145 11.77 -15.04 14.90
N GLU A 146 12.84 -14.77 14.14
CA GLU A 146 13.37 -13.42 13.92
C GLU A 146 12.42 -12.55 13.09
N LEU A 147 11.87 -13.08 12.00
CA LEU A 147 10.86 -12.38 11.19
C LEU A 147 9.63 -12.00 12.03
N ARG A 148 9.18 -12.89 12.94
CA ARG A 148 8.08 -12.59 13.85
C ARG A 148 8.41 -11.44 14.80
N VAL A 149 9.65 -11.35 15.27
CA VAL A 149 10.11 -10.22 16.10
C VAL A 149 10.12 -8.94 15.28
N ARG A 150 10.67 -8.96 14.06
CA ARG A 150 10.68 -7.80 13.15
C ARG A 150 9.26 -7.31 12.85
N ASP A 151 8.34 -8.21 12.50
CA ASP A 151 6.94 -7.86 12.24
C ASP A 151 6.24 -7.26 13.48
N GLU A 152 6.59 -7.71 14.68
CA GLU A 152 6.06 -7.15 15.93
C GLU A 152 6.65 -5.77 16.25
N VAL A 153 7.95 -5.57 15.98
CA VAL A 153 8.59 -4.26 16.09
C VAL A 153 7.93 -3.27 15.13
N ASP A 154 7.75 -3.63 13.85
CA ASP A 154 7.07 -2.79 12.86
C ASP A 154 5.64 -2.47 13.28
N ARG A 155 4.90 -3.47 13.79
CA ARG A 155 3.55 -3.26 14.34
C ARG A 155 3.58 -2.23 15.49
N ARG A 156 4.52 -2.35 16.43
CA ARG A 156 4.62 -1.44 17.58
C ARG A 156 5.08 -0.04 17.17
N VAL A 157 6.03 0.06 16.25
CA VAL A 157 6.46 1.34 15.67
C VAL A 157 5.28 1.99 14.96
N SER A 158 4.52 1.25 14.14
CA SER A 158 3.30 1.76 13.50
C SER A 158 2.25 2.22 14.52
N ILE A 159 2.03 1.49 15.62
CA ILE A 159 1.13 1.91 16.70
C ILE A 159 1.65 3.19 17.37
N ILE A 160 2.95 3.29 17.65
CA ILE A 160 3.58 4.47 18.24
C ILE A 160 3.48 5.66 17.29
N ASP A 161 3.73 5.46 16.00
CA ASP A 161 3.60 6.51 14.98
C ASP A 161 2.15 6.96 14.85
N THR A 162 1.19 6.03 14.93
CA THR A 162 -0.26 6.34 14.95
C THR A 162 -0.68 7.04 16.24
N ALA A 163 -0.12 6.65 17.40
CA ALA A 163 -0.41 7.27 18.70
C ALA A 163 0.31 8.61 18.90
N ARG A 164 1.48 8.80 18.24
CA ARG A 164 2.18 10.09 18.13
C ARG A 164 1.56 10.98 17.07
N ALA A 165 0.79 10.42 16.14
CA ALA A 165 0.01 11.16 15.17
C ALA A 165 -1.28 11.72 15.80
N GLU A 166 -1.15 12.65 16.75
CA GLU A 166 -1.98 13.87 16.85
C GLU A 166 -1.13 15.00 17.46
N PRO A 167 -0.98 16.14 16.77
CA PRO A 167 -2.07 16.98 16.26
C PRO A 167 -2.03 17.23 14.74
N ALA A 168 -2.28 16.21 13.91
CA ALA A 168 -2.54 16.42 12.49
C ALA A 168 -4.03 16.75 12.22
N LEU A 169 -4.98 16.25 13.01
CA LEU A 169 -6.42 16.51 12.82
C LEU A 169 -6.89 17.90 13.28
N THR A 170 -6.20 18.51 14.26
CA THR A 170 -6.45 19.91 14.66
C THR A 170 -5.83 20.91 13.69
N LEU A 171 -4.63 20.62 13.17
CA LEU A 171 -4.06 21.37 12.04
C LEU A 171 -4.92 21.17 10.78
N ASP A 172 -5.42 19.97 10.48
CA ASP A 172 -6.27 19.71 9.31
C ASP A 172 -7.62 20.45 9.43
N ARG A 173 -8.31 20.42 10.58
CA ARG A 173 -9.55 21.21 10.73
C ARG A 173 -9.32 22.72 10.68
N SER A 174 -8.29 23.23 11.35
CA SER A 174 -7.97 24.67 11.31
C SER A 174 -7.50 25.10 9.92
N TRP A 175 -6.66 24.31 9.26
CA TRP A 175 -6.19 24.55 7.90
C TRP A 175 -7.31 24.47 6.89
N LEU A 176 -8.19 23.47 6.97
CA LEU A 176 -9.39 23.37 6.13
C LEU A 176 -10.30 24.57 6.33
N GLU A 177 -10.39 25.11 7.55
CA GLU A 177 -11.14 26.35 7.78
C GLU A 177 -10.47 27.56 7.10
N HIS A 178 -9.15 27.72 7.22
CA HIS A 178 -8.42 28.76 6.48
C HIS A 178 -8.56 28.61 4.96
N VAL A 179 -8.58 27.38 4.43
CA VAL A 179 -8.81 27.11 3.00
C VAL A 179 -10.22 27.51 2.58
N ARG A 180 -11.23 27.24 3.41
CA ARG A 180 -12.62 27.67 3.15
C ARG A 180 -12.77 29.19 3.21
N GLU A 181 -12.13 29.83 4.20
CA GLU A 181 -12.11 31.29 4.34
C GLU A 181 -11.47 31.93 3.11
N ALA A 182 -10.26 31.46 2.73
CA ALA A 182 -9.57 31.94 1.55
C ALA A 182 -10.38 31.72 0.25
N HIS A 183 -11.03 30.56 0.10
CA HIS A 183 -11.91 30.31 -1.04
C HIS A 183 -13.10 31.28 -1.08
N ALA A 184 -13.75 31.51 0.06
CA ALA A 184 -14.88 32.42 0.15
C ALA A 184 -14.48 33.89 -0.11
N GLU A 185 -13.30 34.30 0.36
CA GLU A 185 -12.71 35.63 0.10
C GLU A 185 -12.39 35.83 -1.38
N LEU A 186 -11.73 34.86 -2.02
CA LEU A 186 -11.41 34.91 -3.45
C LEU A 186 -12.69 35.06 -4.29
N ARG A 187 -13.76 34.33 -3.95
CA ARG A 187 -15.06 34.47 -4.62
C ARG A 187 -15.70 35.84 -4.39
N SER A 188 -15.62 36.36 -3.16
CA SER A 188 -16.12 37.69 -2.83
C SER A 188 -15.40 38.77 -3.65
N LEU A 189 -14.06 38.71 -3.70
CA LEU A 189 -13.23 39.61 -4.51
C LEU A 189 -13.56 39.50 -6.00
N ALA A 190 -13.67 38.28 -6.52
CA ALA A 190 -14.04 38.05 -7.92
C ALA A 190 -15.45 38.58 -8.25
N GLY A 191 -16.33 38.74 -7.26
CA GLY A 191 -17.65 39.34 -7.39
C GLY A 191 -17.68 40.87 -7.33
N SER A 192 -16.63 41.51 -6.78
CA SER A 192 -16.52 42.97 -6.61
C SER A 192 -15.57 43.65 -7.60
N VAL A 193 -14.70 42.89 -8.27
CA VAL A 193 -13.74 43.42 -9.26
C VAL A 193 -14.45 43.76 -10.57
N SER A 194 -14.21 44.96 -11.11
CA SER A 194 -14.77 45.41 -12.39
C SER A 194 -14.07 44.83 -13.62
N ASP A 195 -12.81 44.41 -13.49
CA ASP A 195 -12.02 43.80 -14.56
C ASP A 195 -12.43 42.32 -14.77
N PRO A 196 -13.00 41.96 -15.94
CA PRO A 196 -13.49 40.61 -16.20
C PRO A 196 -12.37 39.56 -16.31
N ASP A 197 -11.15 39.94 -16.69
CA ASP A 197 -10.03 39.01 -16.80
C ASP A 197 -9.46 38.68 -15.42
N LEU A 198 -9.31 39.70 -14.57
CA LEU A 198 -8.89 39.52 -13.18
C LEU A 198 -9.93 38.71 -12.38
N ALA A 199 -11.22 38.97 -12.57
CA ALA A 199 -12.29 38.18 -11.95
C ALA A 199 -12.22 36.70 -12.33
N ARG A 200 -11.91 36.38 -13.60
CA ARG A 200 -11.74 35.01 -14.08
C ARG A 200 -10.51 34.33 -13.47
N GLN A 201 -9.40 35.06 -13.34
CA GLN A 201 -8.19 34.54 -12.69
C GLN A 201 -8.43 34.19 -11.22
N LEU A 202 -9.16 35.03 -10.48
CA LEU A 202 -9.54 34.75 -9.09
C LEU A 202 -10.44 33.52 -8.98
N ASP A 203 -11.40 33.35 -9.90
CA ASP A 203 -12.25 32.15 -9.95
C ASP A 203 -11.42 30.87 -10.22
N ILE A 204 -10.41 30.93 -11.10
CA ILE A 204 -9.50 29.81 -11.38
C ILE A 204 -8.68 29.45 -10.13
N ILE A 205 -8.07 30.44 -9.47
CA ILE A 205 -7.29 30.24 -8.26
C ILE A 205 -8.15 29.61 -7.16
N GLY A 206 -9.38 30.12 -6.98
CA GLY A 206 -10.34 29.58 -6.02
C GLY A 206 -10.73 28.13 -6.32
N SER A 207 -10.81 27.73 -7.60
CA SER A 207 -11.15 26.35 -7.98
C SER A 207 -10.08 25.32 -7.59
N HIS A 208 -8.81 25.73 -7.48
CA HIS A 208 -7.72 24.86 -7.02
C HIS A 208 -7.80 24.54 -5.52
N LEU A 209 -8.59 25.30 -4.76
CA LEU A 209 -8.82 25.07 -3.34
C LEU A 209 -9.96 24.08 -3.08
N ALA A 210 -10.79 23.80 -4.09
CA ALA A 210 -11.84 22.80 -3.97
C ALA A 210 -11.25 21.38 -4.15
N PRO A 211 -11.70 20.39 -3.37
CA PRO A 211 -11.25 19.01 -3.53
C PRO A 211 -11.68 18.47 -4.89
N PRO A 212 -10.91 17.53 -5.50
CA PRO A 212 -11.33 16.87 -6.71
C PRO A 212 -12.69 16.18 -6.48
N PRO A 213 -13.61 16.21 -7.46
CA PRO A 213 -14.88 15.51 -7.36
C PRO A 213 -14.59 14.02 -7.12
N ALA A 214 -15.36 13.39 -6.21
CA ALA A 214 -15.22 11.96 -5.97
C ALA A 214 -15.47 11.18 -7.27
N ASP A 215 -14.61 10.19 -7.56
CA ASP A 215 -14.67 9.38 -8.78
C ASP A 215 -16.09 8.88 -9.06
N GLY A 216 -16.59 9.16 -10.27
CA GLY A 216 -17.90 8.70 -10.75
C GLY A 216 -19.08 9.66 -10.57
N VAL A 217 -18.89 10.84 -9.98
CA VAL A 217 -19.96 11.86 -9.89
C VAL A 217 -19.76 12.96 -10.93
N HIS A 218 -20.44 12.85 -12.07
CA HIS A 218 -20.53 13.96 -13.02
C HIS A 218 -21.46 15.06 -12.47
N PRO A 219 -21.05 16.34 -12.45
CA PRO A 219 -21.91 17.42 -11.97
C PRO A 219 -23.10 17.61 -12.93
N THR A 220 -24.22 16.98 -12.62
CA THR A 220 -25.50 17.18 -13.33
C THR A 220 -26.14 18.53 -12.99
N ALA A 221 -25.79 19.11 -11.84
CA ALA A 221 -26.26 20.41 -11.39
C ALA A 221 -25.21 21.51 -11.65
N ARG A 222 -25.38 22.29 -12.72
CA ARG A 222 -24.64 23.55 -12.91
C ARG A 222 -25.23 24.63 -12.01
N LEU A 223 -24.59 24.88 -10.88
CA LEU A 223 -24.92 26.03 -10.03
C LEU A 223 -24.45 27.32 -10.69
N ALA A 224 -25.27 28.37 -10.58
CA ALA A 224 -24.90 29.71 -10.99
C ALA A 224 -23.83 30.27 -10.05
N ARG A 225 -23.02 31.21 -10.54
CA ARG A 225 -21.93 31.83 -9.76
C ARG A 225 -22.41 32.36 -8.40
N ARG A 226 -23.55 33.05 -8.37
CA ARG A 226 -24.16 33.59 -7.14
C ARG A 226 -24.69 32.51 -6.17
N GLU A 227 -25.10 31.36 -6.68
CA GLU A 227 -25.52 30.23 -5.85
C GLU A 227 -24.31 29.60 -5.14
N LEU A 228 -23.18 29.48 -5.84
CA LEU A 228 -21.91 29.03 -5.27
C LEU A 228 -21.35 30.02 -4.24
N ASP A 229 -21.42 31.33 -4.50
CA ASP A 229 -20.99 32.37 -3.55
C ASP A 229 -21.73 32.23 -2.21
N VAL A 230 -23.05 32.07 -2.27
CA VAL A 230 -23.90 31.90 -1.09
C VAL A 230 -23.60 30.59 -0.37
N LEU A 231 -23.41 29.48 -1.10
CA LEU A 231 -23.05 28.20 -0.48
C LEU A 231 -21.69 28.24 0.23
N ALA A 232 -20.69 28.94 -0.33
CA ALA A 232 -19.38 29.08 0.29
C ALA A 232 -19.47 29.84 1.63
N GLN A 233 -20.23 30.94 1.70
CA GLN A 233 -20.43 31.69 2.96
C GLN A 233 -21.24 30.90 3.99
N VAL A 234 -22.26 30.17 3.56
CA VAL A 234 -23.05 29.30 4.45
C VAL A 234 -22.21 28.13 4.98
N ALA A 235 -21.25 27.63 4.20
CA ALA A 235 -20.33 26.58 4.64
C ALA A 235 -19.36 27.02 5.75
N LEU A 236 -19.07 28.33 5.84
CA LEU A 236 -18.35 28.97 6.96
C LEU A 236 -19.24 29.22 8.18
N GLY A 237 -20.52 28.84 8.13
CA GLY A 237 -21.46 29.07 9.23
C GLY A 237 -22.09 30.47 9.26
N CYS A 238 -21.87 31.31 8.26
CA CYS A 238 -22.46 32.64 8.20
C CYS A 238 -24.00 32.58 8.16
N SER A 239 -24.63 33.52 8.87
CA SER A 239 -26.07 33.78 8.80
C SER A 239 -26.45 34.42 7.46
N TYR A 240 -27.75 34.48 7.17
CA TYR A 240 -28.25 35.14 5.95
C TYR A 240 -27.95 36.64 5.93
N GLN A 241 -27.83 37.28 7.09
CA GLN A 241 -27.49 38.70 7.21
C GLN A 241 -25.98 38.91 6.92
N GLU A 242 -25.10 38.16 7.58
CA GLU A 242 -23.66 38.24 7.34
C GLU A 242 -23.28 37.88 5.90
N THR A 243 -23.93 36.86 5.32
CA THR A 243 -23.73 36.49 3.92
C THR A 243 -24.16 37.62 2.98
N ALA A 244 -25.25 38.33 3.30
CA ALA A 244 -25.75 39.44 2.50
C ALA A 244 -24.77 40.62 2.52
N GLU A 245 -24.25 40.96 3.70
CA GLU A 245 -23.24 42.01 3.86
C GLU A 245 -21.96 41.70 3.08
N ARG A 246 -21.42 40.49 3.24
CA ARG A 246 -20.18 40.07 2.58
C ARG A 246 -20.29 40.04 1.05
N LEU A 247 -21.45 39.64 0.51
CA LEU A 247 -21.66 39.52 -0.93
C LEU A 247 -22.30 40.76 -1.58
N GLY A 248 -22.59 41.81 -0.81
CA GLY A 248 -23.27 43.02 -1.32
C GLY A 248 -24.70 42.76 -1.78
N LEU A 249 -25.42 41.86 -1.11
CA LEU A 249 -26.79 41.43 -1.43
C LEU A 249 -27.78 41.85 -0.33
N LYS A 250 -29.08 41.64 -0.57
CA LYS A 250 -30.10 41.67 0.49
C LYS A 250 -30.28 40.27 1.06
N ALA A 251 -30.57 40.15 2.37
CA ALA A 251 -30.78 38.85 3.02
C ALA A 251 -31.90 38.02 2.38
N VAL A 252 -32.95 38.66 1.85
CA VAL A 252 -34.02 37.99 1.08
C VAL A 252 -33.48 37.37 -0.20
N THR A 253 -32.57 38.06 -0.90
CA THR A 253 -31.93 37.56 -2.12
C THR A 253 -31.01 36.38 -1.83
N VAL A 254 -30.28 36.41 -0.71
CA VAL A 254 -29.46 35.27 -0.23
C VAL A 254 -30.35 34.04 -0.01
N LYS A 255 -31.51 34.21 0.64
CA LYS A 255 -32.47 33.13 0.84
C LYS A 255 -32.94 32.52 -0.48
N SER A 256 -33.25 33.35 -1.49
CA SER A 256 -33.66 32.88 -2.82
C SER A 256 -32.54 32.10 -3.54
N TYR A 257 -31.29 32.60 -3.50
CA TYR A 257 -30.16 31.88 -4.09
C TYR A 257 -29.89 30.54 -3.40
N LEU A 258 -29.97 30.48 -2.07
CA LEU A 258 -29.81 29.23 -1.33
C LEU A 258 -30.94 28.24 -1.64
N GLN A 259 -32.19 28.70 -1.78
CA GLN A 259 -33.31 27.85 -2.18
C GLN A 259 -33.12 27.26 -3.58
N ASN A 260 -32.68 28.06 -4.55
CA ASN A 260 -32.39 27.58 -5.90
C ASN A 260 -31.23 26.59 -5.90
N ALA A 261 -30.18 26.86 -5.11
CA ALA A 261 -29.05 25.95 -4.95
C ALA A 261 -29.47 24.60 -4.34
N MET A 262 -30.30 24.64 -3.28
CA MET A 262 -30.87 23.44 -2.65
C MET A 262 -31.70 22.61 -3.64
N ALA A 263 -32.56 23.27 -4.42
CA ALA A 263 -33.36 22.60 -5.45
C ALA A 263 -32.47 21.92 -6.51
N LYS A 264 -31.44 22.61 -6.99
CA LYS A 264 -30.50 22.06 -7.99
C LYS A 264 -29.64 20.92 -7.43
N LEU A 265 -29.28 20.97 -6.15
CA LEU A 265 -28.50 19.94 -5.46
C LEU A 265 -29.37 18.80 -4.90
N SER A 266 -30.69 18.85 -5.07
CA SER A 266 -31.65 17.91 -4.45
C SER A 266 -31.49 17.80 -2.92
N ALA A 267 -31.26 18.93 -2.25
CA ALA A 267 -31.08 19.02 -0.80
C ALA A 267 -32.32 19.59 -0.10
N HIS A 268 -32.67 19.04 1.06
CA HIS A 268 -33.88 19.43 1.82
C HIS A 268 -33.60 20.49 2.89
N ASN A 269 -32.34 20.70 3.22
CA ASN A 269 -31.90 21.73 4.16
C ASN A 269 -30.51 22.28 3.80
N ARG A 270 -30.12 23.38 4.45
CA ARG A 270 -28.84 24.07 4.18
C ARG A 270 -27.61 23.19 4.40
N LEU A 271 -27.65 22.30 5.39
CA LEU A 271 -26.51 21.43 5.73
C LEU A 271 -26.34 20.35 4.66
N GLU A 272 -27.43 19.73 4.22
CA GLU A 272 -27.43 18.80 3.10
C GLU A 272 -26.91 19.44 1.81
N ALA A 273 -27.25 20.71 1.57
CA ALA A 273 -26.77 21.45 0.41
C ALA A 273 -25.24 21.65 0.44
N VAL A 274 -24.70 22.05 1.59
CA VAL A 274 -23.25 22.19 1.79
C VAL A 274 -22.55 20.83 1.65
N SER A 275 -23.08 19.77 2.27
CA SER A 275 -22.53 18.43 2.14
C SER A 275 -22.55 17.93 0.69
N ALA A 276 -23.63 18.19 -0.06
CA ALA A 276 -23.73 17.83 -1.47
C ALA A 276 -22.73 18.61 -2.33
N ALA A 277 -22.62 19.93 -2.13
CA ALA A 277 -21.68 20.76 -2.85
C ALA A 277 -20.21 20.33 -2.63
N ARG A 278 -19.85 19.93 -1.41
CA ARG A 278 -18.52 19.36 -1.10
C ARG A 278 -18.25 18.04 -1.80
N ARG A 279 -19.21 17.10 -1.77
CA ARG A 279 -19.06 15.81 -2.48
C ARG A 279 -18.84 15.97 -3.99
N LEU A 280 -19.44 17.01 -4.55
CA LEU A 280 -19.33 17.37 -5.96
C LEU A 280 -18.07 18.20 -6.30
N GLY A 281 -17.22 18.52 -5.31
CA GLY A 281 -16.04 19.36 -5.51
C GLY A 281 -16.36 20.81 -5.89
N LEU A 282 -17.56 21.30 -5.56
CA LEU A 282 -17.99 22.66 -5.89
C LEU A 282 -17.49 23.70 -4.87
N ILE A 283 -17.25 23.27 -3.64
CA ILE A 283 -16.69 24.05 -2.51
C ILE A 283 -15.84 23.11 -1.61
N PRO A 284 -14.86 23.64 -0.85
CA PRO A 284 -14.07 22.87 0.13
C PRO A 284 -14.78 22.53 1.47
#